data_AF-U2WM02-F1
#
_entry.id   AF-U2WM02-F1
#
_cell.length_a   1.000
_cell.length_b   1.000
_cell.length_c   1.000
_cell.angle_alpha   90.00
_cell.angle_beta   90.00
_cell.angle_gamma   90.00
#
_symmetry.space_group_name_H-M   'P 1'
#
loop_
_entity.id
_entity.type
_entity.pdbx_description
1 polymer ?
#
loop_
_entity_poly.entity_id
_entity_poly.type
_entity_poly.pdbx_seq_one_letter_code
_entity_poly.pdbx_strand_id
1 'polypeptide(L)'
;MKKREGYLLVEILLSMFIFSVLVFVVSVFLKRLVIVEKAKKDNQKMYEKMYFSMDKIVLDIKNRDIQGFSYEGENNNIFVKENKIVFKLNEIFYKIEFDKGKLYISDAENLRKFGSRVEVGKFREARFEKVGELLIIKLNSNRNDSVRAVRI
;
A
#
# COMPACT_ATOMS: atom_id res chain seq x y z
N MET A 1 45.42 -30.43 -54.01
CA MET A 1 44.39 -29.66 -53.28
C MET A 1 43.05 -30.36 -53.44
N LYS A 2 42.52 -31.03 -52.40
CA LYS A 2 41.21 -31.70 -52.47
C LYS A 2 40.24 -31.15 -51.40
N LYS A 3 39.23 -30.45 -51.91
CA LYS A 3 37.89 -30.09 -51.40
C LYS A 3 37.71 -29.92 -49.88
N ARG A 4 37.72 -28.65 -49.44
CA ARG A 4 37.20 -28.18 -48.13
C ARG A 4 35.81 -27.53 -48.21
N GLU A 5 35.05 -27.78 -49.28
CA GLU A 5 33.80 -27.04 -49.56
C GLU A 5 32.60 -27.49 -48.70
N GLY A 6 32.62 -28.72 -48.14
CA GLY A 6 31.52 -29.25 -47.32
C GLY A 6 31.58 -28.90 -45.82
N TYR A 7 32.76 -28.52 -45.30
CA TYR A 7 32.93 -28.19 -43.88
C TYR A 7 32.35 -26.82 -43.50
N LEU A 8 32.37 -25.88 -44.45
CA LEU A 8 31.94 -24.51 -44.22
C LEU A 8 30.45 -24.42 -43.85
N LEU A 9 29.61 -25.25 -44.49
CA LEU A 9 28.17 -25.28 -44.22
C LEU A 9 27.87 -25.85 -42.82
N VAL A 10 28.64 -26.84 -42.39
CA VAL A 10 28.52 -27.46 -41.06
C VAL A 10 28.95 -26.49 -39.97
N GLU A 11 30.04 -25.75 -40.16
CA GLU A 11 30.50 -24.71 -39.23
C GLU A 11 29.50 -23.55 -39.10
N ILE A 12 28.89 -23.12 -40.21
CA ILE A 12 27.83 -22.12 -40.20
C ILE A 12 26.60 -22.64 -39.44
N LEU A 13 26.17 -23.88 -39.67
CA LEU A 13 25.06 -24.48 -38.92
C LEU A 13 25.35 -24.58 -37.41
N LEU A 14 26.56 -24.99 -37.05
CA LEU A 14 26.97 -25.11 -35.65
C LEU A 14 27.00 -23.74 -34.96
N SER A 15 27.53 -22.71 -35.64
CA SER A 15 27.58 -21.35 -35.10
C SER A 15 26.18 -20.73 -34.94
N MET A 16 25.28 -20.95 -35.91
CA MET A 16 23.88 -20.53 -35.78
C MET A 16 23.17 -21.23 -34.62
N PHE A 17 23.43 -22.53 -34.43
CA PHE A 17 22.86 -23.28 -33.32
C PHE A 17 23.35 -22.76 -31.96
N ILE A 18 24.67 -22.57 -31.80
CA ILE A 18 25.26 -22.02 -30.57
C ILE A 18 24.73 -20.60 -30.30
N PHE A 19 24.64 -19.76 -31.33
CA PHE A 19 24.10 -18.41 -31.22
C PHE A 19 22.62 -18.42 -30.78
N SER A 20 21.81 -19.32 -31.36
CA SER A 20 20.40 -19.48 -30.98
C SER A 20 20.25 -19.86 -29.50
N VAL A 21 21.04 -20.83 -29.03
CA VAL A 21 21.05 -21.24 -27.61
C VAL A 21 21.45 -20.08 -26.71
N LEU A 22 22.48 -19.30 -27.11
CA LEU A 22 22.96 -18.16 -26.32
C LEU A 22 21.89 -17.05 -26.22
N VAL A 23 21.25 -16.69 -27.34
CA VAL A 23 20.15 -15.72 -27.37
C VAL A 23 18.97 -16.19 -26.50
N PHE A 24 18.66 -17.48 -26.53
CA PHE A 24 17.59 -18.05 -25.70
C PHE A 24 17.89 -17.90 -24.21
N VAL A 25 19.11 -18.26 -23.79
CA VAL A 25 19.53 -18.13 -22.39
C VAL A 25 19.44 -16.66 -21.93
N VAL A 26 20.02 -15.74 -22.70
CA VAL A 26 19.99 -14.30 -22.38
C VAL A 26 18.55 -13.79 -22.30
N SER A 27 17.66 -14.21 -23.20
CA SER A 27 16.25 -13.81 -23.20
C SER A 27 15.51 -14.25 -21.94
N VAL A 28 15.79 -15.46 -21.43
CA VAL A 28 15.20 -15.95 -20.17
C VAL A 28 15.68 -15.11 -18.98
N PHE A 29 16.97 -14.74 -18.95
CA PHE A 29 17.52 -13.87 -17.90
C PHE A 29 16.90 -12.47 -17.93
N LEU A 30 16.82 -11.84 -19.10
CA LEU A 30 16.18 -10.53 -19.27
C LEU A 30 14.73 -10.54 -18.79
N LYS A 31 13.97 -11.58 -19.14
CA LYS A 31 12.58 -11.73 -18.69
C LYS A 31 12.46 -11.75 -17.17
N ARG A 32 13.37 -12.45 -16.47
CA ARG A 32 13.39 -12.49 -15.00
C ARG A 32 13.75 -11.14 -14.39
N LEU A 33 14.73 -10.43 -14.95
CA LEU A 33 15.11 -9.09 -14.49
C LEU A 33 13.95 -8.11 -14.59
N VAL A 34 13.26 -8.09 -15.74
CA VAL A 34 12.07 -7.22 -15.96
C VAL A 34 10.96 -7.49 -14.93
N ILE A 35 10.71 -8.76 -14.60
CA ILE A 35 9.70 -9.13 -13.58
C ILE A 35 10.13 -8.60 -12.20
N VAL A 36 11.40 -8.77 -11.84
CA VAL A 36 11.94 -8.32 -10.55
C VAL A 36 11.91 -6.79 -10.44
N GLU A 37 12.32 -6.07 -11.47
CA GLU A 37 12.26 -4.60 -11.51
C GLU A 37 10.83 -4.08 -11.41
N LYS A 38 9.90 -4.70 -12.14
CA LYS A 38 8.48 -4.35 -12.06
C LYS A 38 7.93 -4.56 -10.64
N ALA A 39 8.24 -5.70 -10.03
CA ALA A 39 7.85 -5.98 -8.65
C ALA A 39 8.47 -4.98 -7.66
N LYS A 40 9.73 -4.56 -7.84
CA LYS A 40 10.37 -3.53 -7.02
C LYS A 40 9.67 -2.18 -7.15
N LYS A 41 9.40 -1.74 -8.38
CA LYS A 41 8.72 -0.47 -8.67
C LYS A 41 7.30 -0.43 -8.11
N ASP A 42 6.54 -1.51 -8.25
CA ASP A 42 5.18 -1.60 -7.72
C ASP A 42 5.17 -1.56 -6.18
N ASN A 43 6.13 -2.22 -5.53
CA ASN A 43 6.29 -2.15 -4.07
C ASN A 43 6.66 -0.73 -3.60
N GLN A 44 7.54 -0.03 -4.32
CA GLN A 44 7.90 1.35 -3.98
C GLN A 44 6.69 2.28 -4.12
N LYS A 45 5.92 2.16 -5.21
CA LYS A 45 4.71 2.98 -5.42
C LYS A 45 3.64 2.71 -4.36
N MET A 46 3.50 1.46 -3.92
CA MET A 46 2.61 1.09 -2.82
C MET A 46 3.07 1.71 -1.50
N TYR A 47 4.38 1.72 -1.25
CA TYR A 47 4.98 2.31 -0.06
C TYR A 47 4.76 3.83 0.02
N GLU A 48 5.03 4.56 -1.06
CA GLU A 48 4.82 6.01 -1.14
C GLU A 48 3.35 6.37 -0.90
N LYS A 49 2.42 5.62 -1.50
CA LYS A 49 0.98 5.81 -1.25
C LYS A 49 0.61 5.58 0.21
N MET A 50 1.16 4.54 0.86
CA MET A 50 0.87 4.23 2.26
C MET A 50 1.33 5.35 3.21
N TYR A 51 2.54 5.87 3.02
CA TYR A 51 3.06 6.98 3.82
C TYR A 51 2.23 8.25 3.62
N PHE A 52 1.93 8.58 2.37
CA PHE A 52 1.09 9.73 2.05
C PHE A 52 -0.31 9.62 2.68
N SER A 53 -0.93 8.45 2.60
CA SER A 53 -2.24 8.20 3.22
C SER A 53 -2.19 8.29 4.74
N MET A 54 -1.14 7.78 5.39
CA MET A 54 -0.99 7.85 6.85
C MET A 54 -0.75 9.29 7.32
N ASP A 55 0.11 10.04 6.65
CA ASP A 55 0.39 11.43 6.99
C ASP A 55 -0.85 12.31 6.75
N LYS A 56 -1.64 12.02 5.71
CA LYS A 56 -2.93 12.68 5.47
C LYS A 56 -3.93 12.37 6.58
N ILE A 57 -4.08 11.11 6.99
CA ILE A 57 -4.96 10.72 8.11
C ILE A 57 -4.56 11.46 9.39
N VAL A 58 -3.25 11.50 9.69
CA VAL A 58 -2.73 12.22 10.85
C VAL A 58 -3.06 13.71 10.77
N LEU A 59 -2.90 14.32 9.60
CA LEU A 59 -3.20 15.73 9.38
C LEU A 59 -4.70 16.04 9.53
N ASP A 60 -5.56 15.20 8.94
CA ASP A 60 -7.01 15.34 9.01
C ASP A 60 -7.50 15.21 10.47
N ILE A 61 -6.94 14.29 11.25
CA ILE A 61 -7.24 14.13 12.68
C ILE A 61 -6.74 15.34 13.49
N LYS A 62 -5.56 15.89 13.17
CA LYS A 62 -5.05 17.10 13.84
C LYS A 62 -5.94 18.31 13.61
N ASN A 63 -6.48 18.43 12.40
CA ASN A 63 -7.33 19.55 11.98
C ASN A 63 -8.81 19.30 12.22
N ARG A 64 -9.19 18.24 12.94
CA ARG A 64 -10.59 17.89 13.23
C ARG A 64 -11.33 19.02 13.93
N ASP A 65 -12.65 19.02 13.77
CA ASP A 65 -13.55 19.91 14.48
C ASP A 65 -13.49 19.60 15.98
N ILE A 66 -13.31 20.63 16.80
CA ILE A 66 -13.18 20.47 18.27
C ILE A 66 -14.54 20.22 18.92
N GLN A 67 -15.63 20.54 18.22
CA GLN A 67 -16.99 20.31 18.71
C GLN A 67 -17.24 18.81 18.88
N GLY A 68 -17.64 18.42 20.10
CA GLY A 68 -17.99 17.03 20.41
C GLY A 68 -19.21 16.54 19.64
N PHE A 69 -19.23 15.24 19.37
CA PHE A 69 -20.38 14.54 18.81
C PHE A 69 -20.64 13.25 19.60
N SER A 70 -21.91 12.81 19.58
CA SER A 70 -22.31 11.55 20.22
C SER A 70 -22.24 10.40 19.23
N TYR A 71 -21.41 9.39 19.52
CA TYR A 71 -21.26 8.19 18.70
C TYR A 71 -21.01 6.95 19.57
N GLU A 72 -21.77 5.88 19.33
CA GLU A 72 -21.70 4.61 20.08
C GLU A 72 -21.73 4.75 21.62
N GLY A 73 -22.42 5.78 22.14
CA GLY A 73 -22.57 6.03 23.57
C GLY A 73 -21.46 6.90 24.18
N GLU A 74 -20.47 7.32 23.39
CA GLU A 74 -19.45 8.29 23.80
C GLU A 74 -19.77 9.69 23.24
N ASN A 75 -19.50 10.74 24.03
CA ASN A 75 -19.59 12.12 23.56
C ASN A 75 -18.21 12.77 23.62
N ASN A 76 -17.54 12.82 22.47
CA ASN A 76 -16.19 13.35 22.31
C ASN A 76 -16.04 13.97 20.91
N ASN A 77 -14.99 14.75 20.68
CA ASN A 77 -14.64 15.28 19.35
C ASN A 77 -13.97 14.25 18.43
N ILE A 78 -13.61 13.08 18.98
CA ILE A 78 -13.09 11.93 18.26
C ILE A 78 -13.49 10.68 19.01
N PHE A 79 -13.90 9.67 18.25
CA PHE A 79 -14.21 8.35 18.75
C PHE A 79 -13.12 7.38 18.25
N VAL A 80 -12.57 6.58 19.16
CA VAL A 80 -11.47 5.66 18.88
C VAL A 80 -11.81 4.30 19.45
N LYS A 81 -11.78 3.28 18.59
CA LYS A 81 -11.85 1.87 18.97
C LYS A 81 -10.74 1.13 18.24
N GLU A 82 -10.33 -0.02 18.74
CA GLU A 82 -9.14 -0.75 18.30
C GLU A 82 -8.97 -0.83 16.76
N ASN A 83 -10.06 -1.01 16.01
CA ASN A 83 -10.05 -1.11 14.56
C ASN A 83 -10.73 0.05 13.81
N LYS A 84 -11.20 1.09 14.50
CA LYS A 84 -11.85 2.24 13.85
C LYS A 84 -11.65 3.57 14.57
N ILE A 85 -11.58 4.63 13.79
CA ILE A 85 -11.60 6.02 14.27
C ILE A 85 -12.76 6.73 13.58
N VAL A 86 -13.52 7.52 14.33
CA VAL A 86 -14.51 8.44 13.78
C VAL A 86 -14.18 9.84 14.28
N PHE A 87 -14.15 10.81 13.37
CA PHE A 87 -13.94 12.23 13.70
C PHE A 87 -14.75 13.10 12.74
N LYS A 88 -14.86 14.38 13.08
CA LYS A 88 -15.55 15.38 12.27
C LYS A 88 -14.51 16.36 11.72
N LEU A 89 -14.61 16.75 10.46
CA LEU A 89 -13.72 17.72 9.82
C LEU A 89 -14.55 18.52 8.81
N ASN A 90 -14.58 19.84 8.97
CA ASN A 90 -15.35 20.74 8.11
C ASN A 90 -16.82 20.33 8.01
N GLU A 91 -17.47 20.05 9.14
CA GLU A 91 -18.87 19.63 9.20
C GLU A 91 -19.19 18.23 8.64
N ILE A 92 -18.19 17.49 8.13
CA ILE A 92 -18.35 16.14 7.58
C ILE A 92 -17.76 15.12 8.55
N PHE A 93 -18.47 14.02 8.77
CA PHE A 93 -17.97 12.90 9.55
C PHE A 93 -17.12 11.98 8.70
N TYR A 94 -15.94 11.65 9.19
CA TYR A 94 -15.05 10.68 8.58
C TYR A 94 -14.92 9.47 9.50
N LYS A 95 -14.98 8.28 8.90
CA LYS A 95 -14.70 7.03 9.56
C LYS A 95 -13.54 6.34 8.85
N ILE A 96 -12.53 6.01 9.64
CA ILE A 96 -11.41 5.18 9.25
C ILE A 96 -11.64 3.82 9.88
N GLU A 97 -11.62 2.75 9.08
CA GLU A 97 -11.84 1.39 9.57
C GLU A 97 -10.86 0.41 8.96
N PHE A 98 -10.32 -0.46 9.81
CA PHE A 98 -9.51 -1.59 9.39
C PHE A 98 -10.36 -2.86 9.32
N ASP A 99 -10.39 -3.49 8.16
CA ASP A 99 -11.12 -4.72 7.90
C ASP A 99 -10.36 -5.60 6.90
N LYS A 100 -10.25 -6.90 7.20
CA LYS A 100 -9.65 -7.93 6.33
C LYS A 100 -8.31 -7.52 5.68
N GLY A 101 -7.40 -6.93 6.46
CA GLY A 101 -6.07 -6.55 5.98
C GLY A 101 -6.05 -5.27 5.13
N LYS A 102 -7.10 -4.47 5.19
CA LYS A 102 -7.23 -3.22 4.43
C LYS A 102 -7.72 -2.11 5.34
N LEU A 103 -7.19 -0.93 5.10
CA LEU A 103 -7.64 0.30 5.73
C LEU A 103 -8.57 1.01 4.76
N TYR A 104 -9.72 1.43 5.28
CA TYR A 104 -10.76 2.12 4.53
C TYR A 104 -11.03 3.48 5.15
N ILE A 105 -11.40 4.44 4.30
CA ILE A 105 -12.00 5.71 4.71
C ILE A 105 -13.40 5.82 4.09
N SER A 106 -14.34 6.34 4.87
CA SER A 106 -15.69 6.66 4.41
C SER A 106 -16.13 7.98 5.05
N ASP A 107 -16.84 8.80 4.30
CA ASP A 107 -17.40 10.08 4.73
C ASP A 107 -18.93 9.97 4.95
N ALA A 108 -19.47 10.91 5.71
CA ALA A 108 -20.91 11.03 5.97
C ALA A 108 -21.29 12.45 6.40
N GLU A 109 -22.45 12.93 5.97
CA GLU A 109 -23.06 14.15 6.53
C GLU A 109 -23.59 13.92 7.96
N ASN A 110 -23.93 12.67 8.30
CA ASN A 110 -24.41 12.29 9.62
C ASN A 110 -23.93 10.90 10.04
N LEU A 111 -23.86 10.68 11.35
CA LEU A 111 -23.31 9.45 11.95
C LEU A 111 -24.16 8.18 11.72
N ARG A 112 -25.38 8.29 11.19
CA ARG A 112 -26.28 7.15 11.01
C ARG A 112 -25.89 6.28 9.83
N LYS A 113 -25.34 6.89 8.77
CA LYS A 113 -25.00 6.16 7.54
C LYS A 113 -23.76 6.76 6.89
N PHE A 114 -22.65 6.03 6.98
CA PHE A 114 -21.45 6.31 6.21
C PHE A 114 -21.62 5.91 4.75
N GLY A 115 -21.01 6.69 3.87
CA GLY A 115 -20.96 6.45 2.44
C GLY A 115 -20.08 5.26 2.05
N SER A 116 -19.67 5.24 0.79
CA SER A 116 -18.85 4.17 0.23
C SER A 116 -17.47 4.12 0.88
N ARG A 117 -16.99 2.89 1.12
CA ARG A 117 -15.63 2.64 1.62
C ARG A 117 -14.62 2.82 0.50
N VAL A 118 -13.65 3.72 0.70
CA VAL A 118 -12.50 3.89 -0.18
C VAL A 118 -11.28 3.23 0.45
N GLU A 119 -10.64 2.30 -0.25
CA GLU A 119 -9.41 1.65 0.20
C GLU A 119 -8.25 2.66 0.19
N VAL A 120 -7.65 2.90 1.36
CA VAL A 120 -6.49 3.80 1.51
C VAL A 120 -5.17 3.05 1.61
N GLY A 121 -5.19 1.76 1.96
CA GLY A 121 -4.00 0.93 1.96
C GLY A 121 -4.25 -0.50 2.41
N LYS A 122 -3.26 -1.36 2.19
CA LYS A 122 -3.26 -2.77 2.62
C LYS A 122 -2.22 -2.98 3.71
N PHE A 123 -2.66 -3.58 4.81
CA PHE A 123 -1.87 -3.76 6.02
C PHE A 123 -2.11 -5.16 6.56
N ARG A 124 -1.11 -5.77 7.20
CA ARG A 124 -1.31 -7.02 7.95
C ARG A 124 -2.18 -6.76 9.16
N GLU A 125 -1.84 -5.71 9.90
CA GLU A 125 -2.55 -5.29 11.10
C GLU A 125 -2.64 -3.77 11.14
N ALA A 126 -3.74 -3.26 11.70
CA ALA A 126 -3.86 -1.86 12.08
C ALA A 126 -4.55 -1.80 13.44
N ARG A 127 -3.99 -1.01 14.36
CA ARG A 127 -4.57 -0.76 15.69
C ARG A 127 -4.57 0.73 16.01
N PHE A 128 -5.66 1.16 16.62
CA PHE A 128 -5.84 2.53 17.10
C PHE A 128 -6.07 2.50 18.60
N GLU A 129 -5.24 3.23 19.35
CA GLU A 129 -5.26 3.23 20.81
C GLU A 129 -5.32 4.68 21.30
N LYS A 130 -6.24 4.96 22.23
CA LYS A 130 -6.31 6.23 22.94
C LYS A 130 -5.56 6.09 24.27
N VAL A 131 -4.52 6.90 24.46
CA VAL A 131 -3.70 6.96 25.68
C VAL A 131 -3.68 8.41 26.18
N GLY A 132 -4.58 8.74 27.11
CA GLY A 132 -4.77 10.12 27.57
C GLY A 132 -5.22 11.04 26.43
N GLU A 133 -4.48 12.12 26.20
CA GLU A 133 -4.65 13.07 25.08
C GLU A 133 -3.95 12.62 23.78
N LEU A 134 -3.48 11.37 23.70
CA LEU A 134 -2.81 10.87 22.50
C LEU A 134 -3.61 9.76 21.83
N LEU A 135 -3.73 9.85 20.52
CA LEU A 135 -4.11 8.77 19.64
C LEU A 135 -2.85 8.14 19.05
N ILE A 136 -2.64 6.87 19.33
CA ILE A 136 -1.57 6.06 18.75
C ILE A 136 -2.15 5.24 17.60
N ILE A 137 -1.59 5.43 16.41
CA ILE A 137 -1.94 4.70 15.19
C ILE A 137 -0.77 3.76 14.85
N LYS A 138 -1.00 2.45 14.96
CA LYS A 138 -0.04 1.41 14.63
C LYS A 138 -0.49 0.71 13.36
N LEU A 139 0.31 0.75 12.30
CA LEU A 139 0.05 0.06 11.03
C LEU A 139 1.22 -0.87 10.72
N ASN A 140 0.93 -2.17 10.58
CA ASN A 140 1.92 -3.18 10.25
C ASN A 140 1.77 -3.60 8.78
N SER A 141 2.85 -3.55 8.00
CA SER A 141 2.89 -4.05 6.63
C SER A 141 3.91 -5.18 6.48
N ASN A 142 3.85 -5.94 5.38
CA ASN A 142 4.80 -7.03 5.08
C ASN A 142 6.28 -6.63 5.20
N ARG A 143 6.63 -5.34 5.09
CA ARG A 143 8.01 -4.86 5.04
C ARG A 143 8.39 -3.87 6.14
N ASN A 144 7.44 -3.07 6.62
CA ASN A 144 7.68 -2.02 7.60
C ASN A 144 6.49 -1.86 8.55
N ASP A 145 6.82 -1.56 9.80
CA ASP A 145 5.87 -1.14 10.82
C ASP A 145 5.94 0.37 10.95
N SER A 146 4.77 1.02 10.97
CA SER A 146 4.67 2.46 11.20
C SER A 146 3.83 2.73 12.44
N VAL A 147 4.39 3.54 13.33
CA VAL A 147 3.71 4.06 14.50
C VAL A 147 3.67 5.58 14.39
N ARG A 148 2.50 6.16 14.63
CA ARG A 148 2.30 7.61 14.72
C ARG A 148 1.52 7.92 15.99
N ALA A 149 1.88 9.00 16.65
CA ALA A 149 1.12 9.55 17.76
C ALA A 149 0.57 10.92 17.36
N VAL A 150 -0.71 11.15 17.66
CA VAL A 150 -1.42 12.39 17.35
C VAL A 150 -2.07 12.90 18.62
N ARG A 151 -1.94 14.20 18.92
CA ARG A 151 -2.63 14.81 20.05
C ARG A 151 -4.12 15.00 19.72
N ILE A 152 -4.99 14.56 20.62
CA ILE A 152 -6.45 14.55 20.48
C ILE A 152 -7.16 15.20 21.67
#